data_AF-A0A2S9GAF3-F1
#
_entry.id   AF-A0A2S9GAF3-F1
#
_cell.length_a   1.000
_cell.length_b   1.000
_cell.length_c   1.000
_cell.angle_alpha   90.00
_cell.angle_beta   90.00
_cell.angle_gamma   90.00
#
_symmetry.space_group_name_H-M   'P 1'
#
loop_
_entity.id
_entity.type
_entity.pdbx_description
1 polymer ?
#
loop_
_entity_poly.entity_id
_entity_poly.type
_entity_poly.pdbx_seq_one_letter_code
_entity_poly.pdbx_strand_id
1 'polypeptide(L)'
;GSFYRWPSDAQFERWRDQLPAGFLMAVKAARGLTHARRLRDPGVWAERLERGWRALGDRAGPLLVQLHPALERDDARLDHFLEVM
;
A
#
# COMPACT_ATOMS: atom_id res chain seq x y z
N GLY A 1 -13.75 -3.81 5.37
CA GLY A 1 -13.98 -3.33 3.99
C GLY A 1 -13.20 -2.05 3.76
N SER A 2 -12.22 -2.07 2.85
CA SER A 2 -11.34 -0.92 2.56
C SER A 2 -11.17 -0.66 1.05
N PHE A 3 -12.23 -0.88 0.26
CA PHE A 3 -12.13 -0.70 -1.21
C PHE A 3 -12.13 0.79 -1.66
N TYR A 4 -12.41 1.74 -0.75
CA TYR A 4 -12.56 3.18 -1.10
C TYR A 4 -11.72 4.17 -0.28
N ARG A 5 -11.22 3.84 0.92
CA ARG A 5 -10.54 4.81 1.79
C ARG A 5 -9.27 4.21 2.40
N TRP A 6 -8.17 4.96 2.32
CA TRP A 6 -6.95 4.64 3.03
C TRP A 6 -7.20 4.72 4.55
N PRO A 7 -6.83 3.70 5.35
CA PRO A 7 -7.00 3.74 6.80
C PRO A 7 -6.20 4.88 7.43
N SER A 8 -6.65 5.37 8.59
CA SER A 8 -5.85 6.30 9.39
C SER A 8 -4.72 5.57 10.11
N ASP A 9 -3.68 6.30 10.51
CA ASP A 9 -2.53 5.77 11.26
C ASP A 9 -3.00 5.03 12.54
N ALA A 10 -3.95 5.60 13.28
CA ALA A 10 -4.55 4.96 14.45
C ALA A 10 -5.27 3.62 14.12
N GLN A 11 -5.78 3.44 12.90
CA GLN A 11 -6.36 2.16 12.49
C GLN A 11 -5.28 1.11 12.25
N PHE A 12 -4.11 1.48 11.72
CA PHE A 12 -2.97 0.59 11.58
C PHE A 12 -2.39 0.20 12.94
N GLU A 13 -2.28 1.13 13.88
CA GLU A 13 -1.88 0.84 15.27
C GLU A 13 -2.83 -0.15 15.93
N ARG A 14 -4.15 0.08 15.81
CA ARG A 14 -5.15 -0.87 16.31
C ARG A 14 -5.02 -2.24 15.69
N TRP A 15 -4.68 -2.34 14.41
CA TRP A 15 -4.44 -3.63 13.77
C TRP A 15 -3.19 -4.30 14.32
N ARG A 16 -2.06 -3.58 14.44
CA ARG A 16 -0.84 -4.10 15.06
C ARG A 16 -1.11 -4.71 16.43
N ASP A 17 -1.83 -3.99 17.28
CA ASP A 17 -2.10 -4.40 18.67
C ASP A 17 -3.02 -5.63 18.77
N GLN A 18 -3.82 -5.90 17.75
CA GLN A 18 -4.70 -7.08 17.67
C GLN A 18 -4.02 -8.30 17.06
N LEU A 19 -2.86 -8.13 16.42
CA LEU A 19 -2.17 -9.22 15.75
C LEU A 19 -1.23 -9.96 16.71
N PRO A 20 -1.22 -11.31 16.69
CA PRO A 20 -0.27 -12.09 17.47
C PRO A 20 1.18 -11.76 17.17
N ALA A 21 2.06 -12.04 18.14
CA ALA A 21 3.50 -11.95 17.93
C ALA A 21 3.95 -12.82 16.74
N GLY A 22 4.79 -12.25 15.87
CA GLY A 22 5.30 -12.91 14.66
C GLY A 22 4.32 -12.94 13.47
N PHE A 23 3.09 -12.43 13.62
CA PHE A 23 2.17 -12.33 12.48
C PHE A 23 2.53 -11.13 11.59
N LEU A 24 2.64 -11.35 10.28
CA LEU A 24 2.85 -10.29 9.29
C LEU A 24 1.57 -10.01 8.51
N MET A 25 1.17 -8.74 8.46
CA MET A 25 0.02 -8.28 7.69
C MET A 25 0.44 -7.79 6.30
N ALA A 26 -0.07 -8.44 5.26
CA ALA A 26 -0.04 -7.87 3.93
C ALA A 26 -1.12 -6.77 3.80
N VAL A 27 -0.75 -5.61 3.27
CA VAL A 27 -1.68 -4.50 3.03
C VAL A 27 -1.83 -4.30 1.54
N LYS A 28 -3.06 -4.10 1.07
CA LYS A 28 -3.34 -3.83 -0.34
C LYS A 28 -3.22 -2.33 -0.62
N ALA A 29 -2.45 -1.98 -1.65
CA ALA A 29 -2.32 -0.61 -2.12
C ALA A 29 -3.69 -0.02 -2.50
N ALA A 30 -3.87 1.28 -2.26
CA ALA A 30 -5.13 1.95 -2.52
C ALA A 30 -5.54 1.85 -4.00
N ARG A 31 -6.84 1.63 -4.25
CA ARG A 31 -7.41 1.61 -5.61
C ARG A 31 -7.12 2.91 -6.40
N GLY A 32 -7.03 4.04 -5.70
CA GLY A 32 -6.64 5.32 -6.29
C GLY A 32 -5.26 5.27 -6.96
N LEU A 33 -4.28 4.61 -6.31
CA LEU A 33 -2.93 4.41 -6.85
C LEU A 33 -2.93 3.39 -7.99
N THR A 34 -3.50 2.20 -7.77
CA THR A 34 -3.32 1.07 -8.69
C THR A 34 -4.31 1.02 -9.85
N HIS A 35 -5.53 1.54 -9.68
CA HIS A 35 -6.58 1.47 -10.70
C HIS A 35 -6.90 2.83 -11.33
N ALA A 36 -7.03 3.88 -10.52
CA ALA A 36 -7.38 5.20 -11.05
C ALA A 36 -6.16 5.88 -11.69
N ARG A 37 -5.05 5.99 -10.93
CA ARG A 37 -3.79 6.55 -11.42
C ARG A 37 -2.96 5.56 -12.23
N ARG A 38 -3.22 4.25 -12.10
CA ARG A 38 -2.49 3.19 -12.82
C ARG A 38 -0.97 3.34 -12.68
N LEU A 39 -0.54 3.48 -11.42
CA LEU A 39 0.85 3.69 -10.98
C LEU A 39 1.47 5.06 -11.32
N ARG A 40 0.73 5.99 -11.95
CA ARG A 40 1.22 7.35 -12.18
C ARG A 40 1.26 8.15 -10.87
N ASP A 41 2.28 9.00 -10.75
CA ASP A 41 2.51 9.90 -9.63
C ASP A 41 2.47 9.20 -8.25
N PRO A 42 3.27 8.13 -8.05
CA PRO A 42 3.23 7.33 -6.83
C PRO A 42 3.66 8.09 -5.57
N GLY A 43 4.44 9.16 -5.71
CA GLY A 43 4.90 9.99 -4.60
C GLY A 43 3.77 10.55 -3.72
N VAL A 44 2.58 10.80 -4.30
CA VAL A 44 1.39 11.25 -3.54
C VAL A 44 0.92 10.19 -2.52
N TRP A 45 1.28 8.93 -2.75
CA TRP A 45 0.93 7.79 -1.89
C TRP A 45 2.09 7.30 -1.03
N ALA A 46 3.34 7.53 -1.43
CA ALA A 46 4.54 7.05 -0.73
C ALA A 46 4.52 7.43 0.77
N GLU A 47 4.34 8.71 1.10
CA GLU A 47 4.29 9.16 2.50
C GLU A 47 3.16 8.51 3.31
N ARG A 48 1.99 8.27 2.68
CA ARG A 48 0.83 7.65 3.36
C ARG A 48 1.07 6.18 3.62
N LEU A 49 1.72 5.50 2.68
CA LEU A 49 2.10 4.10 2.78
C LEU A 49 3.18 3.92 3.85
N GLU A 50 4.21 4.77 3.85
CA GLU A 50 5.28 4.77 4.83
C GLU A 50 4.75 4.94 6.26
N ARG A 51 3.83 5.88 6.50
CA ARG A 51 3.20 6.05 7.82
C ARG A 51 2.41 4.83 8.26
N GLY A 52 1.65 4.22 7.35
CA GLY A 52 0.93 2.97 7.64
C GLY A 52 1.87 1.81 8.00
N TRP A 53 3.00 1.69 7.30
CA TRP A 53 4.03 0.68 7.59
C TRP A 53 4.69 0.91 8.94
N ARG A 54 5.08 2.16 9.23
CA ARG A 54 5.63 2.51 10.55
C ARG A 54 4.64 2.19 11.68
N ALA A 55 3.35 2.46 11.49
CA ALA A 55 2.31 2.14 12.46
C ALA A 55 2.13 0.62 12.68
N LEU A 56 2.31 -0.19 11.64
CA LEU A 56 2.30 -1.66 11.75
C LEU A 56 3.55 -2.23 12.42
N GLY A 57 4.69 -1.52 12.35
CA GLY A 57 5.93 -1.91 13.03
C GLY A 57 6.37 -3.34 12.67
N ASP A 58 6.59 -4.17 13.68
CA ASP A 58 7.01 -5.57 13.53
C ASP A 58 5.93 -6.50 12.93
N ARG A 59 4.73 -5.98 12.69
CA ARG A 59 3.64 -6.66 11.97
C ARG A 59 3.56 -6.28 10.50
N ALA A 60 4.42 -5.38 10.01
CA ALA A 60 4.40 -4.93 8.63
C ALA A 60 4.88 -6.04 7.67
N GLY A 61 3.98 -6.52 6.82
CA GLY A 61 4.28 -7.48 5.76
C GLY A 61 4.41 -6.82 4.38
N PRO A 62 4.15 -7.57 3.29
CA PRO A 62 4.28 -7.05 1.92
C PRO A 62 3.15 -6.08 1.53
N LEU A 63 3.47 -5.15 0.64
CA LEU A 63 2.47 -4.31 -0.05
C LEU A 63 1.96 -5.05 -1.29
N LEU A 64 0.68 -5.41 -1.30
CA LEU A 64 0.04 -5.98 -2.48
C LEU A 64 -0.39 -4.87 -3.44
N VAL A 65 0.30 -4.79 -4.58
CA VAL A 65 -0.01 -3.87 -5.68
C VAL A 65 -0.77 -4.62 -6.78
N GLN A 66 -2.09 -4.69 -6.65
CA GLN A 66 -2.94 -5.30 -7.68
C GLN A 66 -3.34 -4.26 -8.73
N LEU A 67 -2.97 -4.49 -9.98
CA LEU A 67 -3.17 -3.58 -11.10
C LEU A 67 -4.56 -3.69 -11.74
N HIS A 68 -4.98 -2.63 -12.43
CA HIS A 68 -6.18 -2.65 -13.26
C HIS A 68 -6.02 -3.65 -14.42
N PRO A 69 -7.05 -4.46 -14.77
CA PRO A 69 -6.92 -5.50 -15.80
C PRO A 69 -6.59 -4.96 -17.19
N ALA A 70 -7.04 -3.74 -17.51
CA ALA A 70 -6.71 -3.05 -18.76
C ALA A 70 -5.43 -2.19 -18.70
N LEU A 71 -4.58 -2.36 -17.69
CA LEU A 71 -3.26 -1.72 -17.67
C LEU A 71 -2.30 -2.59 -18.48
N GLU A 72 -1.83 -2.06 -19.61
CA GLU A 72 -0.81 -2.72 -20.42
C GLU A 72 0.55 -2.70 -19.71
N ARG A 73 1.41 -3.65 -20.08
CA ARG A 73 2.78 -3.74 -19.58
C ARG A 73 3.56 -2.49 -20.00
N ASP A 74 4.17 -1.84 -19.02
CA ASP A 74 5.00 -0.65 -19.17
C ASP A 74 6.09 -0.74 -18.10
N ASP A 75 7.24 -1.28 -18.49
CA ASP A 75 8.33 -1.59 -17.55
C ASP A 75 8.93 -0.32 -16.97
N ALA A 76 9.09 0.74 -17.77
CA ALA A 76 9.60 2.03 -17.29
C ALA A 76 8.68 2.65 -16.22
N ARG A 77 7.35 2.50 -16.37
CA ARG A 77 6.42 2.94 -15.33
C ARG A 77 6.50 2.09 -14.06
N LEU A 78 6.68 0.77 -14.21
CA LEU A 78 6.85 -0.11 -13.07
C LEU A 78 8.15 0.22 -12.32
N ASP A 79 9.25 0.41 -13.05
CA ASP A 79 10.55 0.77 -12.48
C ASP A 79 10.45 2.09 -11.70
N HIS A 80 9.89 3.13 -12.31
CA HIS A 80 9.66 4.40 -11.61
C HIS A 80 8.78 4.24 -10.36
N PHE A 81 7.74 3.42 -10.44
CA PHE A 81 6.90 3.11 -9.28
C PHE A 81 7.70 2.45 -8.14
N LEU A 82 8.56 1.49 -8.47
CA LEU A 82 9.38 0.78 -7.50
C LEU A 82 10.49 1.65 -6.90
N GLU A 83 11.03 2.61 -7.65
CA GLU A 83 12.04 3.55 -7.15
C GLU A 83 11.48 4.54 -6.12
N VAL A 84 10.21 4.93 -6.26
CA VAL A 84 9.56 5.93 -5.39
C VAL A 84 8.96 5.31 -4.12
N MET A 85 8.66 4.01 -4.14
CA MET A 85 7.95 3.29 -3.08
C MET A 85 8.88 2.76 -1.99
#